data_AF-A0A667G201-F1
#
_entry.id   AF-A0A667G201-F1
#
_cell.length_a   1.000
_cell.length_b   1.000
_cell.length_c   1.000
_cell.angle_alpha   90.00
_cell.angle_beta   90.00
_cell.angle_gamma   90.00
#
_symmetry.space_group_name_H-M   'P 1'
#
loop_
_entity.id
_entity.type
_entity.pdbx_description
1 polymer ?
#
loop_
_entity_poly.entity_id
_entity_poly.type
_entity_poly.pdbx_seq_one_letter_code
_entity_poly.pdbx_strand_id
1 'polypeptide(L)'
;MAAKAAGGGRWEVVKKGRRGPRALGEANGVWKYDLTPPLYERGFERILKRQNKEQVPPPAVEPKKPGNKKQTKKAATLANQNQKQGRFRSLEEALKALDVAALQKELDKSQSVFSGNPSVWLKDLASYLNYKLQAPLSEPTLSQHTHDYPYSLVNRELRGIIRGLLAKAAGSLELFFDHCLFTMLQELDKTPGESLHGYRICIQAILQDKPKIATMNLGKFLELLRSHQSRPAKCLTIMWALGQAGFTNLTEGLKVWLGIMLPVLGIKSLSPFAIAYLDRLLLMHPNLTKGFGMIGPKDFFPLLDFAYMPNNSLTPSCVRLYPRLKVLAFGARPESLLHTYFPSFPVQSHP
;
A
#
# COMPACT_ATOMS: atom_id res chain seq x y z
N MET A 1 -39.97 -2.03 60.18
CA MET A 1 -39.78 -0.79 59.40
C MET A 1 -38.59 -0.04 59.98
N ALA A 2 -37.55 0.15 59.16
CA ALA A 2 -36.39 1.08 59.28
C ALA A 2 -35.46 0.98 60.51
N ALA A 3 -34.14 1.24 60.46
CA ALA A 3 -33.15 1.35 59.38
C ALA A 3 -31.73 1.37 60.01
N LYS A 4 -30.77 0.78 59.27
CA LYS A 4 -29.31 0.97 59.11
C LYS A 4 -28.37 1.66 60.13
N ALA A 5 -27.14 1.12 60.06
CA ALA A 5 -25.79 1.70 60.23
C ALA A 5 -25.13 1.43 61.60
N ALA A 6 -23.85 1.12 61.77
CA ALA A 6 -22.68 0.88 60.90
C ALA A 6 -21.67 0.05 61.72
N GLY A 7 -20.70 -0.61 61.07
CA GLY A 7 -19.61 -1.29 61.79
C GLY A 7 -18.43 -1.58 60.88
N GLY A 8 -17.32 -0.86 61.11
CA GLY A 8 -16.02 -1.11 60.49
C GLY A 8 -15.24 -2.26 61.15
N GLY A 9 -14.14 -2.64 60.50
CA GLY A 9 -13.18 -3.64 60.99
C GLY A 9 -12.73 -4.54 59.83
N ARG A 10 -11.59 -4.24 59.19
CA ARG A 10 -10.22 -4.68 59.52
C ARG A 10 -9.92 -6.07 58.96
N TRP A 11 -8.91 -6.08 58.09
CA TRP A 11 -8.33 -7.21 57.40
C TRP A 11 -7.63 -8.18 58.35
N GLU A 12 -7.79 -9.48 58.11
CA GLU A 12 -6.73 -10.46 58.31
C GLU A 12 -6.86 -11.65 57.34
N VAL A 13 -5.71 -12.13 56.89
CA VAL A 13 -5.50 -13.10 55.80
C VAL A 13 -5.54 -14.52 56.36
N VAL A 14 -6.29 -15.43 55.74
CA VAL A 14 -6.10 -16.88 55.90
C VAL A 14 -6.11 -17.59 54.54
N LYS A 15 -4.99 -18.28 54.26
CA LYS A 15 -4.80 -19.25 53.17
C LYS A 15 -5.69 -20.49 53.37
N LYS A 16 -6.31 -20.98 52.29
CA LYS A 16 -6.03 -22.34 51.74
C LYS A 16 -6.70 -22.52 50.38
N GLY A 17 -5.95 -23.09 49.44
CA GLY A 17 -6.31 -23.15 48.03
C GLY A 17 -7.29 -24.24 47.62
N ARG A 18 -7.67 -24.19 46.35
CA ARG A 18 -8.18 -25.31 45.55
C ARG A 18 -8.02 -24.99 44.06
N ARG A 19 -7.33 -25.90 43.36
CA ARG A 19 -7.54 -26.39 41.99
C ARG A 19 -8.08 -25.37 40.97
N GLY A 20 -7.18 -24.88 40.12
CA GLY A 20 -7.56 -24.20 38.88
C GLY A 20 -8.02 -25.19 37.81
N PRO A 21 -9.10 -24.90 37.05
CA PRO A 21 -9.41 -25.61 35.82
C PRO A 21 -8.70 -24.97 34.62
N ARG A 22 -8.13 -25.83 33.78
CA ARG A 22 -7.68 -25.55 32.42
C ARG A 22 -8.85 -25.05 31.57
N ALA A 23 -8.65 -23.96 30.83
CA ALA A 23 -9.20 -23.69 29.49
C ALA A 23 -8.80 -22.28 29.06
N LEU A 24 -7.56 -22.13 28.58
CA LEU A 24 -7.08 -20.95 27.86
C LEU A 24 -6.22 -21.47 26.72
N GLY A 25 -6.88 -21.90 25.66
CA GLY A 25 -6.24 -22.47 24.49
C GLY A 25 -7.34 -22.88 23.53
N GLU A 26 -7.82 -21.91 22.75
CA GLU A 26 -8.53 -22.07 21.46
C GLU A 26 -9.34 -20.79 21.17
N ALA A 27 -8.65 -19.74 20.71
CA ALA A 27 -9.30 -18.63 19.98
C ALA A 27 -8.33 -17.83 19.08
N ASN A 28 -7.11 -18.31 18.87
CA ASN A 28 -6.25 -17.80 17.79
C ASN A 28 -6.45 -18.69 16.57
N GLY A 29 -7.56 -18.45 15.86
CA GLY A 29 -7.76 -18.92 14.49
C GLY A 29 -6.75 -18.23 13.59
N VAL A 30 -5.51 -18.72 13.59
CA VAL A 30 -4.53 -18.44 12.56
C VAL A 30 -5.13 -18.96 11.27
N TRP A 31 -5.48 -18.05 10.36
CA TRP A 31 -5.79 -18.40 8.98
C TRP A 31 -4.53 -19.04 8.37
N LYS A 32 -4.42 -20.37 8.48
CA LYS A 32 -3.48 -21.15 7.69
C LYS A 32 -4.02 -21.16 6.26
N TYR A 33 -3.55 -20.20 5.46
CA TYR A 33 -3.43 -20.49 4.04
C TYR A 33 -2.41 -21.61 3.93
N ASP A 34 -2.84 -22.81 3.54
CA ASP A 34 -1.94 -23.85 3.05
C ASP A 34 -1.32 -23.33 1.74
N LEU A 35 -0.32 -22.46 1.88
CA LEU A 35 0.65 -22.18 0.85
C LEU A 35 1.58 -23.38 0.80
N THR A 36 1.11 -24.45 0.15
CA THR A 36 2.04 -25.35 -0.53
C THR A 36 2.82 -24.46 -1.50
N PRO A 37 4.16 -24.36 -1.41
CA PRO A 37 4.92 -23.54 -2.34
C PRO A 37 4.68 -24.08 -3.75
N PRO A 38 4.08 -23.32 -4.67
CA PRO A 38 3.96 -23.79 -6.04
C PRO A 38 5.37 -23.89 -6.64
N LEU A 39 5.57 -24.88 -7.49
CA LEU A 39 6.81 -25.22 -8.22
C LEU A 39 7.52 -24.06 -8.97
N TYR A 40 6.93 -22.87 -8.98
CA TYR A 40 7.34 -21.67 -9.70
C TYR A 40 8.61 -20.99 -9.14
N GLU A 41 8.90 -21.19 -7.85
CA GLU A 41 10.15 -20.73 -7.22
C GLU A 41 11.40 -21.34 -7.90
N ARG A 42 11.28 -22.51 -8.53
CA ARG A 42 12.41 -23.28 -9.08
C ARG A 42 12.97 -22.73 -10.39
N GLY A 43 12.23 -21.89 -11.10
CA GLY A 43 12.67 -21.27 -12.36
C GLY A 43 13.61 -20.08 -12.11
N PHE A 44 13.19 -19.18 -11.21
CA PHE A 44 13.94 -17.98 -10.84
C PHE A 44 14.99 -18.22 -9.75
N GLU A 45 14.82 -19.20 -8.85
CA GLU A 45 15.89 -19.61 -7.92
C GLU A 45 17.17 -20.04 -8.67
N ARG A 46 17.05 -20.66 -9.85
CA ARG A 46 18.21 -21.06 -10.66
C ARG A 46 18.98 -19.85 -11.19
N ILE A 47 18.28 -18.76 -11.49
CA ILE A 47 18.89 -17.51 -11.97
C ILE A 47 19.59 -16.81 -10.79
N LEU A 48 18.97 -16.80 -9.61
CA LEU A 48 19.54 -16.25 -8.36
C LEU A 48 20.77 -17.04 -7.88
N LYS A 49 20.73 -18.38 -7.95
CA LYS A 49 21.84 -19.27 -7.56
C LYS A 49 23.03 -19.24 -8.53
N ARG A 50 22.81 -18.91 -9.81
CA ARG A 50 23.90 -18.74 -10.79
C ARG A 50 24.76 -17.51 -10.49
N GLN A 51 24.17 -16.39 -10.09
CA GLN A 51 24.93 -15.19 -9.71
C GLN A 51 25.71 -15.38 -8.39
N ASN A 52 25.17 -16.12 -7.43
CA ASN A 52 25.82 -16.32 -6.13
C ASN A 52 27.07 -17.24 -6.23
N LYS A 53 27.14 -18.11 -7.25
CA LYS A 53 28.33 -18.96 -7.51
C LYS A 53 29.48 -18.25 -8.24
N GLU A 54 29.24 -17.06 -8.79
CA GLU A 54 30.25 -16.29 -9.53
C GLU A 54 31.02 -15.30 -8.64
N GLN A 55 30.65 -15.21 -7.35
CA GLN A 55 31.38 -14.48 -6.31
C GLN A 55 31.95 -15.44 -5.27
N VAL A 56 33.00 -16.18 -5.64
CA VAL A 56 33.84 -16.90 -4.67
C VAL A 56 35.14 -16.10 -4.50
N PRO A 57 35.42 -15.51 -3.32
CA PRO A 57 36.74 -14.96 -3.02
C PRO A 57 37.74 -16.11 -2.84
N PRO A 58 39.01 -15.98 -3.27
CA PRO A 58 40.04 -16.96 -2.97
C PRO A 58 40.37 -17.02 -1.46
N PRO A 59 40.79 -18.19 -0.94
CA PRO A 59 40.93 -18.42 0.51
C PRO A 59 42.12 -17.66 1.13
N ALA A 60 41.86 -17.09 2.31
CA ALA A 60 42.81 -16.32 3.11
C ALA A 60 43.85 -17.21 3.82
N VAL A 61 45.09 -16.74 3.84
CA VAL A 61 46.18 -17.25 4.71
C VAL A 61 46.48 -16.17 5.76
N GLU A 62 46.30 -16.50 7.03
CA GLU A 62 46.90 -15.81 8.20
C GLU A 62 48.14 -16.62 8.66
N PRO A 63 49.07 -16.15 9.55
CA PRO A 63 48.94 -15.03 10.51
C PRO A 63 50.22 -14.17 10.76
N LYS A 64 50.06 -13.03 11.48
CA LYS A 64 50.76 -12.65 12.75
C LYS A 64 50.75 -11.11 13.02
N LYS A 65 50.44 -10.75 14.28
CA LYS A 65 50.62 -9.43 14.95
C LYS A 65 51.86 -9.48 15.87
N PRO A 66 52.29 -8.43 16.64
CA PRO A 66 51.80 -7.04 16.77
C PRO A 66 52.91 -5.95 16.76
N GLY A 67 52.53 -4.66 16.69
CA GLY A 67 53.44 -3.54 16.96
C GLY A 67 52.70 -2.21 17.19
N ASN A 68 52.91 -1.61 18.36
CA ASN A 68 52.19 -0.50 18.97
C ASN A 68 52.69 0.88 18.48
N LYS A 69 51.82 1.89 18.26
CA LYS A 69 52.06 3.31 18.59
C LYS A 69 50.84 4.21 18.31
N LYS A 70 50.50 5.01 19.34
CA LYS A 70 49.51 6.10 19.42
C LYS A 70 49.69 7.15 18.32
N GLN A 71 48.58 7.71 17.82
CA GLN A 71 48.31 9.16 17.88
C GLN A 71 46.86 9.53 17.56
N THR A 72 46.37 10.46 18.35
CA THR A 72 45.03 11.07 18.42
C THR A 72 44.76 11.96 17.21
N LYS A 73 43.57 11.87 16.59
CA LYS A 73 42.86 13.01 15.96
C LYS A 73 41.38 12.68 15.71
N LYS A 74 40.55 13.68 15.99
CA LYS A 74 39.07 13.67 16.11
C LYS A 74 38.37 13.02 14.90
N ALA A 75 37.46 12.11 15.19
CA ALA A 75 36.56 11.49 14.22
C ALA A 75 35.51 12.52 13.76
N ALA A 76 35.60 12.93 12.51
CA ALA A 76 34.43 13.39 11.76
C ALA A 76 33.64 12.13 11.39
N THR A 77 32.46 11.98 11.99
CA THR A 77 31.46 10.98 11.63
C THR A 77 30.92 11.30 10.24
N LEU A 78 31.65 10.89 9.21
CA LEU A 78 31.08 10.62 7.90
C LEU A 78 30.24 9.36 8.07
N ALA A 79 28.92 9.56 8.17
CA ALA A 79 27.94 8.49 8.12
C ALA A 79 28.20 7.68 6.85
N ASN A 80 28.67 6.44 7.05
CA ASN A 80 28.78 5.42 6.02
C ASN A 80 27.35 5.08 5.53
N GLN A 81 26.82 5.87 4.60
CA GLN A 81 25.71 5.47 3.74
C GLN A 81 26.24 4.49 2.69
N ASN A 82 26.61 3.28 3.13
CA ASN A 82 26.87 2.15 2.25
C ASN A 82 25.77 1.10 2.46
N GLN A 83 24.52 1.50 2.28
CA GLN A 83 23.49 0.57 1.82
C GLN A 83 23.75 0.39 0.33
N LYS A 84 24.25 -0.80 -0.06
CA LYS A 84 24.53 -1.16 -1.46
C LYS A 84 23.34 -0.76 -2.32
N GLN A 85 23.53 0.32 -3.08
CA GLN A 85 22.56 0.85 -4.02
C GLN A 85 22.18 -0.26 -5.01
N GLY A 86 20.92 -0.29 -5.45
CA GLY A 86 20.48 -1.18 -6.51
C GLY A 86 21.41 -1.11 -7.73
N ARG A 87 21.36 -2.13 -8.59
CA ARG A 87 22.18 -2.22 -9.81
C ARG A 87 22.25 -0.90 -10.59
N PHE A 88 21.15 -0.15 -10.59
CA PHE A 88 21.02 1.16 -11.23
C PHE A 88 20.90 2.27 -10.19
N ARG A 89 21.35 3.48 -10.52
CA ARG A 89 21.26 4.65 -9.63
C ARG A 89 19.86 5.23 -9.57
N SER A 90 19.07 5.04 -10.62
CA SER A 90 17.67 5.45 -10.68
C SER A 90 16.81 4.47 -11.51
N LEU A 91 15.49 4.61 -11.39
CA LEU A 91 14.55 3.79 -12.16
C LEU A 91 14.56 4.12 -13.66
N GLU A 92 14.78 5.39 -14.00
CA GLU A 92 14.92 5.87 -15.38
C GLU A 92 16.10 5.18 -16.09
N GLU A 93 17.22 5.04 -15.40
CA GLU A 93 18.40 4.33 -15.91
C GLU A 93 18.08 2.85 -16.15
N ALA A 94 17.43 2.21 -15.18
CA ALA A 94 17.04 0.81 -15.28
C ALA A 94 16.06 0.54 -16.43
N LEU A 95 15.07 1.42 -16.64
CA LEU A 95 14.11 1.31 -17.74
C LEU A 95 14.74 1.58 -19.10
N LYS A 96 15.71 2.50 -19.19
CA LYS A 96 16.49 2.72 -20.44
C LYS A 96 17.36 1.53 -20.79
N ALA A 97 17.93 0.86 -19.79
CA ALA A 97 18.78 -0.32 -19.97
C ALA A 97 17.98 -1.63 -20.16
N LEU A 98 16.64 -1.59 -20.07
CA LEU A 98 15.80 -2.77 -20.19
C LEU A 98 15.77 -3.25 -21.64
N ASP A 99 16.23 -4.47 -21.87
CA ASP A 99 16.06 -5.17 -23.15
C ASP A 99 14.62 -5.66 -23.30
N VAL A 100 13.83 -4.91 -24.08
CA VAL A 100 12.42 -5.17 -24.35
C VAL A 100 12.23 -6.41 -25.25
N ALA A 101 13.16 -6.67 -26.17
CA ALA A 101 13.12 -7.85 -27.02
C ALA A 101 13.38 -9.14 -26.22
N ALA A 102 14.32 -9.09 -25.28
CA ALA A 102 14.55 -10.20 -24.35
C ALA A 102 13.35 -10.47 -23.44
N LEU A 103 12.67 -9.41 -22.96
CA LEU A 103 11.42 -9.54 -22.21
C LEU A 103 10.35 -10.25 -23.07
N GLN A 104 10.14 -9.78 -24.31
CA GLN A 104 9.14 -10.38 -25.19
C GLN A 104 9.41 -11.86 -25.41
N LYS A 105 10.68 -12.23 -25.66
CA LYS A 105 11.08 -13.63 -25.84
C LYS A 105 10.80 -14.50 -24.61
N GLU A 106 11.04 -13.99 -23.40
CA GLU A 106 10.75 -14.76 -22.17
C GLU A 106 9.24 -14.91 -21.95
N LEU A 107 8.44 -13.87 -22.28
CA LEU A 107 6.98 -13.95 -22.23
C LEU A 107 6.41 -14.93 -23.27
N ASP A 108 6.92 -14.92 -24.50
CA ASP A 108 6.49 -15.85 -25.55
C ASP A 108 6.79 -17.30 -25.14
N LYS A 109 7.96 -17.53 -24.54
CA LYS A 109 8.32 -18.82 -23.97
C LYS A 109 7.37 -19.22 -22.83
N SER A 110 7.09 -18.31 -21.89
CA SER A 110 6.13 -18.57 -20.81
C SER A 110 4.73 -18.92 -21.36
N GLN A 111 4.25 -18.19 -22.37
CA GLN A 111 2.98 -18.45 -23.04
C GLN A 111 2.97 -19.81 -23.74
N SER A 112 4.07 -20.21 -24.38
CA SER A 112 4.16 -21.51 -25.04
C SER A 112 4.15 -22.69 -24.07
N VAL A 113 4.85 -22.55 -22.93
CA VAL A 113 4.95 -23.61 -21.91
C VAL A 113 3.69 -23.71 -21.06
N PHE A 114 3.04 -22.58 -20.79
CA PHE A 114 1.89 -22.47 -19.89
C PHE A 114 0.65 -21.95 -20.62
N SER A 115 0.33 -22.47 -21.80
CA SER A 115 -0.73 -21.97 -22.69
C SER A 115 -2.13 -21.88 -22.07
N GLY A 116 -2.41 -22.68 -21.02
CA GLY A 116 -3.68 -22.67 -20.27
C GLY A 116 -3.65 -21.90 -18.95
N ASN A 117 -2.56 -21.21 -18.60
CA ASN A 117 -2.43 -20.57 -17.28
C ASN A 117 -1.98 -19.10 -17.36
N PRO A 118 -2.92 -18.17 -17.66
CA PRO A 118 -2.61 -16.75 -17.81
C PRO A 118 -2.01 -16.09 -16.56
N SER A 119 -2.32 -16.63 -15.38
CA SER A 119 -1.73 -16.16 -14.11
C SER A 119 -0.21 -16.31 -14.07
N VAL A 120 0.36 -17.34 -14.72
CA VAL A 120 1.81 -17.55 -14.77
C VAL A 120 2.48 -16.48 -15.61
N TRP A 121 1.91 -16.14 -16.77
CA TRP A 121 2.50 -15.13 -17.66
C TRP A 121 2.55 -13.75 -17.00
N LEU A 122 1.49 -13.39 -16.28
CA LEU A 122 1.41 -12.14 -15.55
C LEU A 122 2.44 -12.07 -14.42
N LYS A 123 2.61 -13.17 -13.68
CA LYS A 123 3.64 -13.29 -12.64
C LYS A 123 5.06 -13.19 -13.24
N ASP A 124 5.30 -13.88 -14.36
CA ASP A 124 6.58 -13.80 -15.08
C ASP A 124 6.89 -12.37 -15.50
N LEU A 125 5.91 -11.63 -16.03
CA LEU A 125 6.07 -10.21 -16.35
C LEU A 125 6.48 -9.40 -15.11
N ALA A 126 5.73 -9.50 -14.02
CA ALA A 126 6.01 -8.73 -12.80
C ALA A 126 7.39 -9.07 -12.23
N SER A 127 7.70 -10.36 -12.10
CA SER A 127 8.98 -10.85 -11.58
C SER A 127 10.16 -10.45 -12.48
N TYR A 128 10.02 -10.54 -13.80
CA TYR A 128 11.08 -10.12 -14.73
C TYR A 128 11.34 -8.62 -14.61
N LEU A 129 10.29 -7.79 -14.62
CA LEU A 129 10.43 -6.34 -14.45
C LEU A 129 11.07 -6.02 -13.09
N ASN A 130 10.63 -6.68 -12.03
CA ASN A 130 11.19 -6.45 -10.70
C ASN A 130 12.67 -6.83 -10.60
N TYR A 131 13.07 -7.94 -11.23
CA TYR A 131 14.46 -8.39 -11.29
C TYR A 131 15.35 -7.47 -12.14
N LYS A 132 14.84 -6.94 -13.26
CA LYS A 132 15.62 -6.05 -14.13
C LYS A 132 15.67 -4.61 -13.60
N LEU A 133 14.61 -4.15 -12.94
CA LEU A 133 14.48 -2.79 -12.43
C LEU A 133 15.00 -2.66 -11.00
N GLN A 134 16.26 -3.05 -10.77
CA GLN A 134 16.92 -2.96 -9.48
C GLN A 134 17.49 -1.55 -9.27
N ALA A 135 16.62 -0.63 -8.87
CA ALA A 135 16.94 0.75 -8.52
C ALA A 135 16.55 1.02 -7.06
N PRO A 136 17.06 2.09 -6.42
CA PRO A 136 16.71 2.45 -5.05
C PRO A 136 15.18 2.47 -4.85
N LEU A 137 14.76 2.01 -3.67
CA LEU A 137 13.35 2.02 -3.32
C LEU A 137 12.90 3.47 -3.14
N SER A 138 11.99 3.92 -3.98
CA SER A 138 11.23 5.14 -3.74
C SER A 138 10.01 4.77 -2.90
N GLU A 139 9.93 5.30 -1.68
CA GLU A 139 8.71 5.20 -0.89
C GLU A 139 7.52 5.67 -1.75
N PRO A 140 6.33 5.05 -1.65
CA PRO A 140 5.13 5.48 -2.34
C PRO A 140 4.62 6.81 -1.74
N THR A 141 5.44 7.86 -1.73
CA THR A 141 5.02 9.19 -1.28
C THR A 141 4.48 9.95 -2.49
N LEU A 142 3.23 10.38 -2.39
CA LEU A 142 2.53 11.08 -3.48
C LEU A 142 3.18 12.42 -3.87
N SER A 143 4.05 12.97 -3.01
CA SER A 143 4.65 14.30 -3.16
C SER A 143 5.90 14.33 -4.05
N GLN A 144 6.62 13.22 -4.20
CA GLN A 144 7.90 13.22 -4.89
C GLN A 144 7.77 13.02 -6.41
N HIS A 145 6.68 12.41 -6.88
CA HIS A 145 6.54 12.00 -8.28
C HIS A 145 5.13 12.27 -8.82
N THR A 146 4.98 12.31 -10.15
CA THR A 146 3.69 12.39 -10.85
C THR A 146 2.78 11.21 -10.51
N HIS A 147 1.47 11.32 -10.71
CA HIS A 147 0.49 10.32 -10.24
C HIS A 147 0.62 8.99 -10.98
N ASP A 148 1.13 9.08 -12.20
CA ASP A 148 1.38 7.99 -13.12
C ASP A 148 2.79 7.39 -12.97
N TYR A 149 3.64 7.91 -12.07
CA TYR A 149 4.94 7.29 -11.76
C TYR A 149 4.75 6.00 -10.93
N PRO A 150 5.51 4.90 -11.19
CA PRO A 150 6.59 4.78 -12.18
C PRO A 150 6.13 4.44 -13.62
N TYR A 151 4.86 4.12 -13.84
CA TYR A 151 4.36 3.72 -15.16
C TYR A 151 4.58 4.79 -16.26
N SER A 152 4.67 6.07 -15.88
CA SER A 152 4.99 7.19 -16.75
C SER A 152 6.33 7.04 -17.46
N LEU A 153 7.31 6.40 -16.83
CA LEU A 153 8.65 6.16 -17.37
C LEU A 153 8.70 5.02 -18.39
N VAL A 154 7.67 4.16 -18.41
CA VAL A 154 7.59 3.00 -19.31
C VAL A 154 7.45 3.52 -20.75
N ASN A 155 8.35 3.11 -21.64
CA ASN A 155 8.32 3.52 -23.05
C ASN A 155 7.13 2.91 -23.81
N ARG A 156 6.84 3.42 -25.01
CA ARG A 156 5.67 3.00 -25.81
C ARG A 156 5.67 1.50 -26.12
N GLU A 157 6.83 0.94 -26.43
CA GLU A 157 6.99 -0.47 -26.78
C GLU A 157 6.64 -1.38 -25.60
N LEU A 158 7.26 -1.15 -24.45
CA LEU A 158 6.99 -1.89 -23.21
C LEU A 158 5.53 -1.72 -22.75
N ARG A 159 4.95 -0.53 -22.88
CA ARG A 159 3.51 -0.33 -22.61
C ARG A 159 2.65 -1.21 -23.51
N GLY A 160 3.01 -1.35 -24.78
CA GLY A 160 2.33 -2.23 -25.74
C GLY A 160 2.37 -3.69 -25.32
N ILE A 161 3.54 -4.19 -24.92
CA ILE A 161 3.73 -5.56 -24.43
C ILE A 161 2.88 -5.82 -23.18
N ILE A 162 2.98 -4.93 -22.18
CA ILE A 162 2.23 -5.05 -20.92
C ILE A 162 0.72 -5.08 -21.22
N ARG A 163 0.21 -4.13 -22.01
CA ARG A 163 -1.22 -4.05 -22.36
C ARG A 163 -1.69 -5.28 -23.13
N GLY A 164 -0.89 -5.73 -24.11
CA GLY A 164 -1.20 -6.94 -24.88
C GLY A 164 -1.29 -8.18 -23.99
N LEU A 165 -0.39 -8.31 -23.02
CA LEU A 165 -0.43 -9.42 -22.07
C LEU A 165 -1.64 -9.35 -21.14
N LEU A 166 -1.92 -8.17 -20.57
CA LEU A 166 -3.08 -7.95 -19.70
C LEU A 166 -4.40 -8.24 -20.42
N ALA A 167 -4.51 -7.88 -21.71
CA ALA A 167 -5.68 -8.17 -22.53
C ALA A 167 -5.87 -9.69 -22.73
N LYS A 168 -4.79 -10.43 -23.05
CA LYS A 168 -4.82 -11.89 -23.18
C LYS A 168 -5.18 -12.60 -21.87
N ALA A 169 -4.85 -12.00 -20.73
CA ALA A 169 -5.06 -12.57 -19.40
C ALA A 169 -6.20 -11.88 -18.61
N ALA A 170 -7.20 -11.34 -19.32
CA ALA A 170 -8.25 -10.51 -18.75
C ALA A 170 -9.02 -11.14 -17.55
N GLY A 171 -9.17 -12.47 -17.55
CA GLY A 171 -9.85 -13.22 -16.49
C GLY A 171 -9.01 -13.46 -15.22
N SER A 172 -7.71 -13.16 -15.24
CA SER A 172 -6.79 -13.38 -14.12
C SER A 172 -6.33 -12.08 -13.45
N LEU A 173 -6.84 -10.92 -13.88
CA LEU A 173 -6.32 -9.61 -13.47
C LEU A 173 -6.58 -9.29 -12.00
N GLU A 174 -7.71 -9.72 -11.42
CA GLU A 174 -8.00 -9.51 -10.00
C GLU A 174 -7.01 -10.29 -9.12
N LEU A 175 -6.83 -11.58 -9.40
CA LEU A 175 -5.87 -12.42 -8.69
C LEU A 175 -4.43 -11.93 -8.88
N PHE A 176 -4.12 -11.37 -10.06
CA PHE A 176 -2.81 -10.80 -10.31
C PHE A 176 -2.58 -9.47 -9.58
N PHE A 177 -3.61 -8.62 -9.47
CA PHE A 177 -3.55 -7.42 -8.64
C PHE A 177 -3.29 -7.77 -7.18
N ASP A 178 -4.05 -8.72 -6.63
CA ASP A 178 -3.85 -9.27 -5.28
C ASP A 178 -2.43 -9.80 -5.11
N HIS A 179 -1.94 -10.59 -6.06
CA HIS A 179 -0.58 -11.13 -6.03
C HIS A 179 0.47 -10.02 -5.97
N CYS A 180 0.39 -9.00 -6.84
CA CYS A 180 1.32 -7.89 -6.82
C CYS A 180 1.34 -7.18 -5.46
N LEU A 181 0.15 -6.88 -4.91
CA LEU A 181 0.03 -6.22 -3.61
C LEU A 181 0.60 -7.08 -2.48
N PHE A 182 0.17 -8.33 -2.36
CA PHE A 182 0.62 -9.21 -1.27
C PHE A 182 2.11 -9.50 -1.35
N THR A 183 2.66 -9.71 -2.54
CA THR A 183 4.09 -9.89 -2.72
C THR A 183 4.84 -8.63 -2.32
N MET A 184 4.41 -7.43 -2.72
CA MET A 184 5.02 -6.19 -2.22
C MET A 184 5.01 -6.10 -0.68
N LEU A 185 3.92 -6.52 -0.02
CA LEU A 185 3.84 -6.54 1.44
C LEU A 185 4.77 -7.57 2.08
N GLN A 186 5.01 -8.70 1.43
CA GLN A 186 5.96 -9.71 1.90
C GLN A 186 7.41 -9.24 1.73
N GLU A 187 7.74 -8.63 0.58
CA GLU A 187 9.09 -8.14 0.30
C GLU A 187 9.51 -6.99 1.24
N LEU A 188 8.56 -6.19 1.73
CA LEU A 188 8.82 -5.16 2.75
C LEU A 188 9.30 -5.72 4.11
N ASP A 189 9.18 -7.03 4.34
CA ASP A 189 9.71 -7.69 5.55
C ASP A 189 11.16 -8.11 5.42
N LYS A 190 11.66 -8.23 4.19
CA LYS A 190 13.02 -8.70 3.94
C LYS A 190 14.02 -7.57 4.12
N THR A 191 15.18 -7.89 4.68
CA THR A 191 16.30 -6.96 4.86
C THR A 191 17.56 -7.52 4.18
N PRO A 192 18.15 -6.82 3.20
CA PRO A 192 17.63 -5.62 2.53
C PRO A 192 16.40 -5.95 1.68
N GLY A 193 15.40 -5.05 1.64
CA GLY A 193 14.20 -5.25 0.83
C GLY A 193 14.52 -5.21 -0.66
N GLU A 194 13.87 -6.06 -1.45
CA GLU A 194 14.03 -6.04 -2.91
C GLU A 194 13.36 -4.80 -3.53
N SER A 195 13.78 -4.44 -4.75
CA SER A 195 13.03 -3.51 -5.59
C SER A 195 11.56 -3.94 -5.69
N LEU A 196 10.62 -2.99 -5.78
CA LEU A 196 9.19 -3.26 -5.96
C LEU A 196 8.64 -2.67 -7.27
N HIS A 197 9.53 -2.18 -8.15
CA HIS A 197 9.14 -1.39 -9.32
C HIS A 197 8.31 -2.18 -10.33
N GLY A 198 8.60 -3.48 -10.50
CA GLY A 198 7.85 -4.34 -11.43
C GLY A 198 6.39 -4.49 -11.01
N TYR A 199 6.13 -4.76 -9.73
CA TYR A 199 4.78 -4.87 -9.18
C TYR A 199 4.02 -3.55 -9.26
N ARG A 200 4.69 -2.42 -8.99
CA ARG A 200 4.09 -1.08 -9.09
C ARG A 200 3.64 -0.74 -10.52
N ILE A 201 4.50 -1.01 -11.50
CA ILE A 201 4.21 -0.85 -12.93
C ILE A 201 2.98 -1.69 -13.31
N CYS A 202 2.92 -2.95 -12.86
CA CYS A 202 1.80 -3.84 -13.15
C CYS A 202 0.48 -3.34 -12.53
N ILE A 203 0.50 -2.94 -11.26
CA ILE A 203 -0.69 -2.38 -10.58
C ILE A 203 -1.23 -1.16 -11.34
N GLN A 204 -0.36 -0.22 -11.71
CA GLN A 204 -0.77 0.97 -12.46
C GLN A 204 -1.32 0.61 -13.84
N ALA A 205 -0.68 -0.33 -14.56
CA ALA A 205 -1.15 -0.77 -15.87
C ALA A 205 -2.55 -1.43 -15.80
N ILE A 206 -2.81 -2.25 -14.77
CA ILE A 206 -4.12 -2.88 -14.55
C ILE A 206 -5.19 -1.82 -14.27
N LEU A 207 -4.93 -0.93 -13.30
CA LEU A 207 -5.92 0.02 -12.81
C LEU A 207 -6.14 1.21 -13.76
N GLN A 208 -5.24 1.41 -14.73
CA GLN A 208 -5.46 2.35 -15.81
C GLN A 208 -6.66 1.95 -16.70
N ASP A 209 -6.86 0.65 -16.91
CA ASP A 209 -7.95 0.11 -17.75
C ASP A 209 -9.14 -0.39 -16.91
N LYS A 210 -8.85 -1.07 -15.79
CA LYS A 210 -9.86 -1.72 -14.94
C LYS A 210 -9.81 -1.22 -13.49
N PRO A 211 -10.12 0.07 -13.22
CA PRO A 211 -10.03 0.66 -11.89
C PRO A 211 -10.92 -0.03 -10.84
N LYS A 212 -12.04 -0.64 -11.27
CA LYS A 212 -12.97 -1.37 -10.38
C LYS A 212 -12.34 -2.56 -9.65
N ILE A 213 -11.23 -3.11 -10.15
CA ILE A 213 -10.53 -4.23 -9.48
C ILE A 213 -10.09 -3.82 -8.07
N ALA A 214 -9.66 -2.56 -7.87
CA ALA A 214 -9.24 -2.08 -6.56
C ALA A 214 -10.41 -1.91 -5.57
N THR A 215 -11.64 -1.75 -6.05
CA THR A 215 -12.81 -1.36 -5.23
C THR A 215 -13.85 -2.47 -5.08
N MET A 216 -13.73 -3.57 -5.81
CA MET A 216 -14.68 -4.68 -5.76
C MET A 216 -14.76 -5.34 -4.38
N ASN A 217 -13.66 -5.31 -3.60
CA ASN A 217 -13.60 -5.86 -2.25
C ASN A 217 -12.82 -4.95 -1.28
N LEU A 218 -13.33 -3.73 -1.07
CA LEU A 218 -12.71 -2.78 -0.13
C LEU A 218 -12.68 -3.29 1.32
N GLY A 219 -13.66 -4.10 1.73
CA GLY A 219 -13.72 -4.68 3.08
C GLY A 219 -12.49 -5.53 3.40
N LYS A 220 -12.15 -6.46 2.50
CA LYS A 220 -10.92 -7.28 2.59
C LYS A 220 -9.66 -6.42 2.74
N PHE A 221 -9.53 -5.37 1.94
CA PHE A 221 -8.33 -4.54 1.98
C PHE A 221 -8.27 -3.63 3.22
N LEU A 222 -9.43 -3.21 3.76
CA LEU A 222 -9.50 -2.48 5.02
C LEU A 222 -9.06 -3.37 6.19
N GLU A 223 -9.49 -4.63 6.21
CA GLU A 223 -9.04 -5.62 7.20
C GLU A 223 -7.53 -5.88 7.10
N LEU A 224 -7.02 -6.05 5.88
CA LEU A 224 -5.59 -6.16 5.63
C LEU A 224 -4.82 -4.94 6.14
N LEU A 225 -5.31 -3.73 5.87
CA LEU A 225 -4.70 -2.49 6.37
C LEU A 225 -4.66 -2.47 7.90
N ARG A 226 -5.78 -2.81 8.56
CA ARG A 226 -5.88 -2.87 10.03
C ARG A 226 -4.91 -3.89 10.62
N SER A 227 -4.73 -5.04 9.98
CA SER A 227 -3.76 -6.07 10.42
C SER A 227 -2.30 -5.58 10.39
N HIS A 228 -2.02 -4.53 9.61
CA HIS A 228 -0.69 -3.93 9.47
C HIS A 228 -0.58 -2.53 10.07
N GLN A 229 -1.54 -2.07 10.88
CA GLN A 229 -1.61 -0.69 11.40
C GLN A 229 -0.36 -0.25 12.18
N SER A 230 0.36 -1.19 12.82
CA SER A 230 1.63 -0.94 13.50
C SER A 230 2.84 -0.76 12.56
N ARG A 231 2.65 -0.94 11.25
CA ARG A 231 3.71 -0.97 10.24
C ARG A 231 3.39 0.02 9.10
N PRO A 232 3.72 1.31 9.27
CA PRO A 232 3.30 2.36 8.35
C PRO A 232 3.65 2.11 6.88
N ALA A 233 4.84 1.59 6.58
CA ALA A 233 5.25 1.30 5.19
C ALA A 233 4.30 0.32 4.47
N LYS A 234 3.79 -0.70 5.17
CA LYS A 234 2.81 -1.64 4.62
C LYS A 234 1.46 -0.98 4.38
N CYS A 235 0.96 -0.21 5.36
CA CYS A 235 -0.28 0.54 5.19
C CYS A 235 -0.20 1.53 4.02
N LEU A 236 0.89 2.28 3.91
CA LEU A 236 1.12 3.22 2.81
C LEU A 236 1.16 2.49 1.46
N THR A 237 1.74 1.29 1.40
CA THR A 237 1.74 0.45 0.20
C THR A 237 0.33 0.02 -0.22
N ILE A 238 -0.50 -0.40 0.75
CA ILE A 238 -1.92 -0.74 0.50
C ILE A 238 -2.68 0.48 -0.01
N MET A 239 -2.57 1.61 0.70
CA MET A 239 -3.24 2.86 0.33
C MET A 239 -2.80 3.35 -1.06
N TRP A 240 -1.51 3.23 -1.39
CA TRP A 240 -0.99 3.58 -2.71
C TRP A 240 -1.51 2.68 -3.82
N ALA A 241 -1.51 1.36 -3.60
CA ALA A 241 -1.94 0.39 -4.61
C ALA A 241 -3.42 0.58 -4.98
N LEU A 242 -4.28 0.69 -3.97
CA LEU A 242 -5.71 0.91 -4.16
C LEU A 242 -5.98 2.30 -4.74
N GLY A 243 -5.23 3.31 -4.27
CA GLY A 243 -5.38 4.69 -4.71
C GLY A 243 -5.19 4.88 -6.22
N GLN A 244 -4.45 4.02 -6.91
CA GLN A 244 -4.24 4.12 -8.35
C GLN A 244 -5.54 4.13 -9.16
N ALA A 245 -6.60 3.46 -8.68
CA ALA A 245 -7.90 3.45 -9.35
C ALA A 245 -8.52 4.85 -9.49
N GLY A 246 -8.21 5.75 -8.56
CA GLY A 246 -8.73 7.12 -8.55
C GLY A 246 -8.16 8.01 -9.65
N PHE A 247 -6.97 7.73 -10.17
CA PHE A 247 -6.35 8.61 -11.16
C PHE A 247 -6.96 8.46 -12.57
N THR A 248 -7.67 7.36 -12.83
CA THR A 248 -8.46 7.16 -14.06
C THR A 248 -9.96 7.31 -13.85
N ASN A 249 -10.45 7.08 -12.62
CA ASN A 249 -11.88 7.14 -12.31
C ASN A 249 -12.15 7.80 -10.95
N LEU A 250 -12.75 8.99 -10.97
CA LEU A 250 -13.11 9.74 -9.76
C LEU A 250 -13.96 8.93 -8.79
N THR A 251 -14.99 8.23 -9.29
CA THR A 251 -15.92 7.45 -8.47
C THR A 251 -15.18 6.34 -7.72
N GLU A 252 -14.30 5.60 -8.40
CA GLU A 252 -13.51 4.55 -7.75
C GLU A 252 -12.47 5.14 -6.79
N GLY A 253 -11.86 6.28 -7.12
CA GLY A 253 -10.96 7.00 -6.21
C GLY A 253 -11.65 7.47 -4.93
N LEU A 254 -12.86 8.00 -5.02
CA LEU A 254 -13.65 8.42 -3.86
C LEU A 254 -14.04 7.22 -3.01
N LYS A 255 -14.42 6.08 -3.61
CA LYS A 255 -14.67 4.83 -2.86
C LYS A 255 -13.44 4.36 -2.09
N VAL A 256 -12.26 4.37 -2.71
CA VAL A 256 -11.00 4.02 -2.02
C VAL A 256 -10.74 5.00 -0.89
N TRP A 257 -10.89 6.29 -1.13
CA TRP A 257 -10.63 7.28 -0.10
C TRP A 257 -11.58 7.13 1.09
N LEU A 258 -12.89 7.05 0.85
CA LEU A 258 -13.91 6.86 1.89
C LEU A 258 -13.77 5.51 2.61
N GLY A 259 -13.48 4.42 1.89
CA GLY A 259 -13.43 3.07 2.45
C GLY A 259 -12.11 2.70 3.12
N ILE A 260 -10.99 3.29 2.71
CA ILE A 260 -9.64 2.90 3.14
C ILE A 260 -8.89 4.03 3.82
N MET A 261 -8.97 5.26 3.30
CA MET A 261 -8.13 6.37 3.77
C MET A 261 -8.80 7.23 4.85
N LEU A 262 -10.11 7.42 4.77
CA LEU A 262 -10.91 8.12 5.78
C LEU A 262 -10.78 7.46 7.18
N PRO A 263 -10.86 6.13 7.33
CA PRO A 263 -10.70 5.47 8.63
C PRO A 263 -9.34 5.67 9.30
N VAL A 264 -8.30 6.07 8.55
CA VAL A 264 -6.94 6.25 9.05
C VAL A 264 -6.53 7.71 9.21
N LEU A 265 -7.44 8.68 9.00
CA LEU A 265 -7.13 10.11 9.17
C LEU A 265 -6.66 10.45 10.59
N GLY A 266 -7.12 9.72 11.61
CA GLY A 266 -6.65 9.89 12.99
C GLY A 266 -5.23 9.36 13.25
N ILE A 267 -4.63 8.62 12.31
CA ILE A 267 -3.33 7.97 12.49
C ILE A 267 -2.23 8.86 11.90
N LYS A 268 -1.45 9.52 12.77
CA LYS A 268 -0.43 10.52 12.39
C LYS A 268 0.55 10.07 11.30
N SER A 269 0.90 8.78 11.25
CA SER A 269 1.84 8.23 10.26
C SER A 269 1.22 7.97 8.88
N LEU A 270 -0.11 7.91 8.76
CA LEU A 270 -0.83 7.57 7.52
C LEU A 270 -1.63 8.75 6.97
N SER A 271 -2.11 9.61 7.86
CA SER A 271 -2.99 10.72 7.53
C SER A 271 -2.39 11.75 6.56
N PRO A 272 -1.07 12.05 6.52
CA PRO A 272 -0.51 12.91 5.48
C PRO A 272 -0.71 12.35 4.07
N PHE A 273 -0.59 11.03 3.90
CA PHE A 273 -0.81 10.37 2.61
C PHE A 273 -2.28 10.44 2.22
N ALA A 274 -3.20 10.15 3.15
CA ALA A 274 -4.65 10.19 2.90
C ALA A 274 -5.13 11.57 2.41
N ILE A 275 -4.58 12.65 2.97
CA ILE A 275 -4.91 14.03 2.60
C ILE A 275 -4.28 14.38 1.26
N ALA A 276 -2.99 14.09 1.08
CA ALA A 276 -2.30 14.32 -0.19
C ALA A 276 -2.96 13.58 -1.36
N TYR A 277 -3.47 12.37 -1.10
CA TYR A 277 -4.23 11.60 -2.08
C TYR A 277 -5.50 12.32 -2.50
N LEU A 278 -6.32 12.75 -1.54
CA LEU A 278 -7.57 13.43 -1.85
C LEU A 278 -7.34 14.73 -2.62
N ASP A 279 -6.37 15.54 -2.18
CA ASP A 279 -6.01 16.80 -2.87
C ASP A 279 -5.67 16.51 -4.34
N ARG A 280 -4.82 15.50 -4.57
CA ARG A 280 -4.42 15.07 -5.91
C ARG A 280 -5.57 14.49 -6.73
N LEU A 281 -6.41 13.67 -6.13
CA LEU A 281 -7.58 13.07 -6.78
C LEU A 281 -8.51 14.18 -7.29
N LEU A 282 -8.82 15.15 -6.44
CA LEU A 282 -9.68 16.26 -6.81
C LEU A 282 -8.99 17.13 -7.87
N LEU A 283 -7.69 17.42 -7.77
CA LEU A 283 -6.97 18.19 -8.79
C LEU A 283 -7.02 17.52 -10.18
N MET A 284 -6.90 16.19 -10.22
CA MET A 284 -6.95 15.39 -11.46
C MET A 284 -8.34 15.35 -12.10
N HIS A 285 -9.40 15.49 -11.31
CA HIS A 285 -10.79 15.45 -11.77
C HIS A 285 -11.47 16.81 -11.57
N PRO A 286 -11.33 17.76 -12.51
CA PRO A 286 -11.94 19.09 -12.38
C PRO A 286 -13.47 19.01 -12.40
N ASN A 287 -14.03 18.07 -13.16
CA ASN A 287 -15.47 17.84 -13.21
C ASN A 287 -15.91 16.85 -12.12
N LEU A 288 -16.39 17.41 -11.00
CA LEU A 288 -16.82 16.66 -9.83
C LEU A 288 -18.22 16.04 -9.94
N THR A 289 -18.94 16.26 -11.04
CA THR A 289 -20.33 15.76 -11.22
C THR A 289 -20.45 14.25 -11.07
N LYS A 290 -19.43 13.49 -11.51
CA LYS A 290 -19.38 12.03 -11.37
C LYS A 290 -19.21 11.54 -9.92
N GLY A 291 -18.86 12.44 -9.00
CA GLY A 291 -18.73 12.16 -7.58
C GLY A 291 -19.88 12.69 -6.73
N PHE A 292 -20.92 13.28 -7.34
CA PHE A 292 -22.06 13.82 -6.60
C PHE A 292 -22.79 12.73 -5.81
N GLY A 293 -23.12 13.04 -4.56
CA GLY A 293 -23.83 12.13 -3.66
C GLY A 293 -22.99 10.97 -3.14
N MET A 294 -21.70 10.88 -3.52
CA MET A 294 -20.80 9.85 -3.00
C MET A 294 -20.38 10.09 -1.56
N ILE A 295 -20.34 11.35 -1.12
CA ILE A 295 -20.01 11.72 0.26
C ILE A 295 -21.32 12.00 0.98
N GLY A 296 -21.85 11.02 1.71
CA GLY A 296 -23.08 11.18 2.48
C GLY A 296 -22.87 11.93 3.80
N PRO A 297 -23.94 12.23 4.55
CA PRO A 297 -23.84 12.89 5.86
C PRO A 297 -22.90 12.14 6.83
N LYS A 298 -22.96 10.80 6.81
CA LYS A 298 -22.12 9.90 7.62
C LYS A 298 -20.62 10.03 7.33
N ASP A 299 -20.26 10.52 6.14
CA ASP A 299 -18.88 10.70 5.71
C ASP A 299 -18.47 12.17 5.85
N PHE A 300 -19.40 13.08 5.58
CA PHE A 300 -19.19 14.53 5.56
C PHE A 300 -19.00 15.13 6.97
N PHE A 301 -19.80 14.74 7.96
CA PHE A 301 -19.68 15.29 9.31
C PHE A 301 -18.40 14.88 10.03
N PRO A 302 -17.95 13.60 10.00
CA PRO A 302 -16.65 13.24 10.57
C PRO A 302 -15.47 14.00 9.95
N LEU A 303 -15.58 14.36 8.65
CA LEU A 303 -14.60 15.21 8.00
C LEU A 303 -14.62 16.65 8.50
N LEU A 304 -15.81 17.20 8.74
CA LEU A 304 -15.97 18.51 9.34
C LEU A 304 -15.38 18.52 10.75
N ASP A 305 -15.74 17.53 11.58
CA ASP A 305 -15.21 17.39 12.93
C ASP A 305 -13.69 17.31 12.91
N PHE A 306 -13.11 16.48 12.04
CA PHE A 306 -11.66 16.35 11.93
C PHE A 306 -10.97 17.63 11.44
N ALA A 307 -11.57 18.35 10.50
CA ALA A 307 -11.02 19.59 9.95
C ALA A 307 -11.03 20.73 10.97
N TYR A 308 -12.04 20.80 11.84
CA TYR A 308 -12.21 21.87 12.83
C TYR A 308 -11.82 21.46 14.26
N MET A 309 -11.34 20.22 14.47
CA MET A 309 -10.87 19.77 15.78
C MET A 309 -9.63 20.58 16.22
N PRO A 310 -9.62 21.11 17.45
CA PRO A 310 -8.45 21.81 17.98
C PRO A 310 -7.25 20.85 18.14
N ASN A 311 -6.03 21.36 17.93
CA ASN A 311 -4.75 20.64 18.08
C ASN A 311 -4.45 19.53 17.05
N ASN A 312 -5.09 19.55 15.88
CA ASN A 312 -4.76 18.64 14.79
C ASN A 312 -3.76 19.28 13.80
N SER A 313 -2.60 18.63 13.58
CA SER A 313 -1.57 19.12 12.66
C SER A 313 -2.01 19.15 11.18
N LEU A 314 -3.14 18.55 10.87
CA LEU A 314 -3.67 18.42 9.52
C LEU A 314 -4.82 19.39 9.19
N THR A 315 -5.26 20.19 10.18
CA THR A 315 -6.34 21.16 10.06
C THR A 315 -6.19 22.09 8.84
N PRO A 316 -5.04 22.75 8.58
CA PRO A 316 -4.94 23.69 7.47
C PRO A 316 -5.13 23.03 6.09
N SER A 317 -4.61 21.81 5.92
CA SER A 317 -4.72 21.06 4.67
C SER A 317 -6.14 20.52 4.44
N CYS A 318 -6.79 20.01 5.50
CA CYS A 318 -8.18 19.55 5.42
C CYS A 318 -9.16 20.70 5.14
N VAL A 319 -8.98 21.85 5.79
CA VAL A 319 -9.82 23.04 5.56
C VAL A 319 -9.73 23.52 4.11
N ARG A 320 -8.57 23.43 3.46
CA ARG A 320 -8.42 23.77 2.04
C ARG A 320 -9.25 22.88 1.10
N LEU A 321 -9.44 21.60 1.45
CA LEU A 321 -10.21 20.65 0.64
C LEU A 321 -11.71 20.79 0.81
N TYR A 322 -12.15 21.43 1.90
CA TYR A 322 -13.54 21.53 2.29
C TYR A 322 -14.48 22.07 1.20
N PRO A 323 -14.17 23.17 0.47
CA PRO A 323 -15.08 23.67 -0.57
C PRO A 323 -15.37 22.65 -1.67
N ARG A 324 -14.37 21.83 -2.02
CA ARG A 324 -14.51 20.81 -3.07
C ARG A 324 -15.28 19.59 -2.56
N LEU A 325 -15.09 19.22 -1.29
CA LEU A 325 -15.87 18.16 -0.63
C LEU A 325 -17.34 18.57 -0.48
N LYS A 326 -17.61 19.85 -0.22
CA LYS A 326 -18.97 20.42 -0.20
C LYS A 326 -19.66 20.21 -1.54
N VAL A 327 -18.97 20.50 -2.65
CA VAL A 327 -19.51 20.27 -4.01
C VAL A 327 -19.83 18.79 -4.25
N LEU A 328 -19.00 17.87 -3.77
CA LEU A 328 -19.25 16.43 -3.88
C LEU A 328 -20.43 15.94 -3.03
N ALA A 329 -20.60 16.50 -1.84
CA ALA A 329 -21.71 16.15 -0.93
C ALA A 329 -23.05 16.69 -1.44
N PHE A 330 -23.14 17.98 -1.76
CA PHE A 330 -24.41 18.64 -2.07
C PHE A 330 -24.76 18.65 -3.58
N GLY A 331 -23.81 18.31 -4.45
CA GLY A 331 -24.02 18.25 -5.89
C GLY A 331 -24.49 19.57 -6.52
N ALA A 332 -25.09 19.49 -7.71
CA ALA A 332 -25.61 20.65 -8.44
C ALA A 332 -26.92 21.22 -7.90
N ARG A 333 -27.61 20.50 -6.99
CA ARG A 333 -28.90 20.91 -6.41
C ARG A 333 -28.87 20.78 -4.88
N PRO A 334 -28.10 21.64 -4.19
CA PRO A 334 -27.94 21.58 -2.74
C PRO A 334 -29.27 21.57 -2.00
N GLU A 335 -30.23 22.41 -2.43
CA GLU A 335 -31.56 22.56 -1.82
C GLU A 335 -32.33 21.25 -1.73
N SER A 336 -32.22 20.41 -2.76
CA SER A 336 -32.88 19.10 -2.80
C SER A 336 -32.21 18.04 -1.93
N LEU A 337 -31.01 18.28 -1.40
CA LEU A 337 -30.26 17.33 -0.57
C LEU A 337 -30.08 17.82 0.88
N LEU A 338 -30.35 19.10 1.17
CA LEU A 338 -30.19 19.68 2.50
C LEU A 338 -30.95 18.91 3.59
N HIS A 339 -32.17 18.44 3.29
CA HIS A 339 -32.97 17.65 4.24
C HIS A 339 -32.33 16.30 4.60
N THR A 340 -31.43 15.77 3.74
CA THR A 340 -30.68 14.52 4.02
C THR A 340 -29.50 14.78 4.98
N TYR A 341 -28.87 15.95 4.90
CA TYR A 341 -27.75 16.33 5.79
C TYR A 341 -28.22 16.99 7.08
N PHE A 342 -29.35 17.68 7.04
CA PHE A 342 -29.93 18.39 8.16
C PHE A 342 -31.44 18.10 8.25
N PRO A 343 -31.84 16.94 8.79
CA PRO A 343 -33.24 16.52 8.88
C PRO A 343 -34.12 17.49 9.68
N SER A 344 -33.49 18.28 10.56
CA SER A 344 -34.14 19.24 11.46
C SER A 344 -34.33 20.63 10.86
N PHE A 345 -33.81 20.92 9.66
CA PHE A 345 -34.07 22.19 8.99
C PHE A 345 -35.49 22.16 8.42
N PRO A 346 -36.40 23.04 8.85
CA PRO A 346 -37.71 23.12 8.24
C PRO A 346 -37.51 23.52 6.78
N VAL A 347 -38.11 22.76 5.86
CA VAL A 347 -38.37 23.28 4.52
C VAL A 347 -39.30 24.46 4.75
N GLN A 348 -38.77 25.68 4.76
CA GLN A 348 -39.60 26.86 4.63
C GLN A 348 -40.23 26.76 3.25
N SER A 349 -41.47 26.27 3.23
CA SER A 349 -42.40 26.45 2.13
C SER A 349 -42.43 27.94 1.82
N HIS A 350 -41.76 28.34 0.73
CA HIS A 350 -41.94 29.67 0.20
C HIS A 350 -43.39 29.82 -0.29
N PRO A 351 -44.03 30.98 -0.03
CA PRO A 351 -45.41 31.27 -0.44
C PRO A 351 -45.56 31.40 -1.96
#